data_AF-A0A918NVV2-F1
#
_entry.id   AF-A0A918NVV2-F1
#
_cell.length_a   1.000
_cell.length_b   1.000
_cell.length_c   1.000
_cell.angle_alpha   90.00
_cell.angle_beta   90.00
_cell.angle_gamma   90.00
#
_symmetry.space_group_name_H-M   'P 1'
#
loop_
_entity.id
_entity.type
_entity.pdbx_description
1 polymer ?
#
loop_
_entity_poly.entity_id
_entity_poly.type
_entity_poly.pdbx_seq_one_letter_code
_entity_poly.pdbx_strand_id
1 'polypeptide(L)'
;MTSEDTSMDRDELHALTMRAIGAALNLNAREASDALAEIGTRGRAPAIYGACCAFAEVGRTALVKLYGEQVPDLNRGDMWAMHVLDPNKADPYETFAARFIVAYANDDKPQTLALFNASIAAGPDDHVCSVSQLLITAAQLTHTASEA
;
A
#
# COMPACT_ATOMS: atom_id res chain seq x y z
N MET A 1 -15.69 -27.60 22.95
CA MET A 1 -15.87 -26.19 22.56
C MET A 1 -14.81 -25.88 21.53
N THR A 2 -15.13 -26.15 20.26
CA THR A 2 -14.24 -25.92 19.12
C THR A 2 -14.26 -24.42 18.83
N SER A 3 -13.15 -23.73 19.07
CA SER A 3 -12.97 -22.38 18.54
C SER A 3 -13.08 -22.45 17.02
N GLU A 4 -14.14 -21.86 16.46
CA GLU A 4 -14.19 -21.54 15.03
C GLU A 4 -12.97 -20.67 14.72
N ASP A 5 -12.06 -21.16 13.87
CA ASP A 5 -10.95 -20.37 13.34
C ASP A 5 -11.58 -19.22 12.53
N THR A 6 -11.72 -18.06 13.16
CA THR A 6 -12.32 -16.84 12.60
C THR A 6 -11.33 -16.16 11.65
N SER A 7 -10.63 -16.96 10.84
CA SER A 7 -9.69 -16.49 9.83
C SER A 7 -10.48 -15.79 8.73
N MET A 8 -10.09 -14.55 8.45
CA MET A 8 -10.63 -13.75 7.34
C MET A 8 -10.53 -14.53 6.03
N ASP A 9 -11.64 -14.60 5.28
CA ASP A 9 -11.66 -15.17 3.94
C ASP A 9 -11.28 -14.14 2.86
N ARG A 10 -11.23 -14.58 1.60
CA ARG A 10 -10.79 -13.73 0.49
C ARG A 10 -11.78 -12.61 0.17
N ASP A 11 -13.07 -12.89 0.24
CA ASP A 11 -14.11 -11.95 -0.16
C ASP A 11 -14.23 -10.85 0.91
N GLU A 12 -14.10 -11.24 2.17
CA GLU A 12 -14.03 -10.33 3.30
C GLU A 12 -12.78 -9.44 3.25
N LEU A 13 -11.60 -10.03 2.99
CA LEU A 13 -10.37 -9.25 2.79
C LEU A 13 -10.54 -8.23 1.66
N HIS A 14 -11.12 -8.66 0.53
CA HIS A 14 -11.38 -7.77 -0.59
C HIS A 14 -12.31 -6.62 -0.21
N ALA A 15 -13.44 -6.92 0.45
CA ALA A 15 -14.40 -5.92 0.88
C ALA A 15 -13.78 -4.90 1.86
N LEU A 16 -13.01 -5.35 2.84
CA LEU A 16 -12.33 -4.48 3.80
C LEU A 16 -11.24 -3.64 3.13
N THR A 17 -10.48 -4.22 2.21
CA THR A 17 -9.44 -3.51 1.46
C THR A 17 -10.06 -2.39 0.61
N MET A 18 -11.15 -2.70 -0.11
CA MET A 18 -11.87 -1.71 -0.91
C MET A 18 -12.53 -0.63 -0.06
N ARG A 19 -13.04 -0.99 1.13
CA ARG A 19 -13.57 -0.04 2.11
C ARG A 19 -12.47 0.91 2.62
N ALA A 20 -11.29 0.38 2.96
CA ALA A 20 -10.15 1.20 3.38
C ALA A 20 -9.72 2.19 2.29
N ILE A 21 -9.62 1.74 1.04
CA ILE A 21 -9.31 2.58 -0.12
C ILE A 21 -10.38 3.66 -0.30
N GLY A 22 -11.65 3.26 -0.38
CA GLY A 22 -12.76 4.20 -0.57
C GLY A 22 -12.85 5.24 0.53
N ALA A 23 -12.65 4.85 1.79
CA ALA A 23 -12.62 5.77 2.92
C ALA A 23 -11.44 6.75 2.83
N ALA A 24 -10.23 6.27 2.51
CA ALA A 24 -9.05 7.11 2.35
C ALA A 24 -9.22 8.15 1.23
N LEU A 25 -9.78 7.75 0.09
CA LEU A 25 -10.11 8.65 -1.03
C LEU A 25 -11.20 9.68 -0.70
N ASN A 26 -11.97 9.47 0.36
CA ASN A 26 -12.98 10.43 0.84
C ASN A 26 -12.51 11.21 2.07
N LEU A 27 -11.22 11.13 2.42
CA LEU A 27 -10.64 11.72 3.63
C LEU A 27 -11.35 11.26 4.93
N ASN A 28 -12.01 10.10 4.90
CA ASN A 28 -12.67 9.51 6.06
C ASN A 28 -11.68 8.65 6.86
N ALA A 29 -10.81 9.33 7.60
CA ALA A 29 -9.74 8.69 8.37
C ALA A 29 -10.25 7.63 9.36
N ARG A 30 -11.42 7.86 9.97
CA ARG A 30 -12.02 6.93 10.92
C ARG A 30 -12.37 5.61 10.24
N GLU A 31 -13.09 5.67 9.13
CA GLU A 31 -13.51 4.45 8.43
C GLU A 31 -12.32 3.69 7.82
N ALA A 32 -11.32 4.42 7.31
CA ALA A 32 -10.09 3.80 6.83
C ALA A 32 -9.35 3.08 7.97
N SER A 33 -9.25 3.71 9.15
CA SER A 33 -8.66 3.11 10.33
C SER A 33 -9.44 1.89 10.83
N ASP A 34 -10.77 1.94 10.85
CA ASP A 34 -11.62 0.83 11.29
C ASP A 34 -11.42 -0.39 10.36
N ALA A 35 -11.39 -0.18 9.04
CA ALA A 35 -11.15 -1.24 8.07
C ALA A 35 -9.73 -1.84 8.19
N LEU A 36 -8.70 -1.00 8.37
CA LEU A 36 -7.33 -1.47 8.60
C LEU A 36 -7.18 -2.24 9.91
N ALA A 37 -7.83 -1.78 10.98
CA ALA A 37 -7.83 -2.48 12.27
C ALA A 37 -8.48 -3.87 12.14
N GLU A 38 -9.56 -3.99 11.36
CA GLU A 38 -10.21 -5.26 11.11
C GLU A 38 -9.33 -6.22 10.28
N ILE A 39 -8.67 -5.71 9.24
CA ILE A 39 -7.64 -6.45 8.47
C ILE A 39 -6.50 -6.90 9.37
N GLY A 40 -5.97 -6.03 10.23
CA GLY A 40 -4.86 -6.36 11.13
C GLY A 40 -5.22 -7.34 12.25
N THR A 41 -6.46 -7.27 12.75
CA THR A 41 -6.91 -8.13 13.88
C THR A 41 -7.27 -9.54 13.41
N ARG A 42 -7.89 -9.66 12.22
CA ARG A 42 -8.45 -10.93 11.71
C ARG A 42 -7.65 -11.51 10.56
N GLY A 43 -6.86 -10.70 9.89
CA GLY A 43 -5.98 -11.10 8.80
C GLY A 43 -4.63 -11.62 9.33
N ARG A 44 -4.11 -12.65 8.68
CA ARG A 44 -2.72 -13.08 8.86
C ARG A 44 -1.80 -12.30 7.92
N ALA A 45 -0.49 -12.39 8.10
CA ALA A 45 0.50 -11.67 7.27
C ALA A 45 0.24 -11.75 5.74
N PRO A 46 -0.16 -12.89 5.14
CA PRO A 46 -0.50 -12.94 3.71
C PRO A 46 -1.70 -12.06 3.32
N ALA A 47 -2.70 -11.94 4.18
CA ALA A 47 -3.87 -11.10 3.94
C ALA A 47 -3.49 -9.61 3.98
N ILE A 48 -2.71 -9.20 4.97
CA ILE A 48 -2.20 -7.82 5.08
C ILE A 48 -1.30 -7.49 3.87
N TYR A 49 -0.43 -8.41 3.46
CA TYR A 49 0.37 -8.23 2.24
C TYR A 49 -0.49 -8.09 0.98
N GLY A 50 -1.58 -8.85 0.87
CA GLY A 50 -2.56 -8.70 -0.19
C GLY A 50 -3.21 -7.32 -0.22
N ALA A 51 -3.59 -6.78 0.95
CA ALA A 51 -4.09 -5.42 1.07
C ALA A 51 -3.04 -4.37 0.65
N CYS A 52 -1.78 -4.53 1.07
CA CYS A 52 -0.67 -3.68 0.63
C CYS A 52 -0.52 -3.67 -0.90
N CYS A 53 -0.61 -4.84 -1.55
CA CYS A 53 -0.56 -4.94 -3.01
C CYS A 53 -1.73 -4.19 -3.67
N ALA A 54 -2.93 -4.30 -3.12
CA ALA A 54 -4.09 -3.56 -3.62
C ALA A 54 -3.92 -2.04 -3.47
N PHE A 55 -3.40 -1.56 -2.34
CA PHE A 55 -3.08 -0.14 -2.16
C PHE A 55 -2.02 0.33 -3.17
N ALA A 56 -0.99 -0.50 -3.40
CA ALA A 56 0.06 -0.21 -4.37
C ALA A 56 -0.47 -0.19 -5.82
N GLU A 57 -1.44 -1.03 -6.18
CA GLU A 57 -2.11 -0.98 -7.49
C GLU A 57 -2.86 0.33 -7.71
N VAL A 58 -3.54 0.83 -6.67
CA VAL A 58 -4.19 2.16 -6.71
C VAL A 58 -3.14 3.25 -6.96
N GLY A 59 -2.03 3.24 -6.20
CA GLY A 59 -0.93 4.18 -6.40
C GLY A 59 -0.32 4.09 -7.80
N ARG A 60 -0.07 2.88 -8.31
CA ARG A 60 0.44 2.63 -9.67
C ARG A 60 -0.51 3.20 -10.73
N THR A 61 -1.82 2.97 -10.59
CA THR A 61 -2.83 3.47 -11.52
C THR A 61 -2.84 5.00 -11.55
N ALA A 62 -2.71 5.64 -10.39
CA ALA A 62 -2.59 7.09 -10.28
C ALA A 62 -1.31 7.62 -10.95
N LEU A 63 -0.16 6.95 -10.76
CA LEU A 63 1.10 7.30 -11.45
C LEU A 63 0.95 7.19 -12.97
N VAL A 64 0.35 6.11 -13.48
CA VAL A 64 0.09 5.95 -14.92
C VAL A 64 -0.73 7.13 -15.46
N LYS A 65 -1.76 7.55 -14.72
CA LYS A 65 -2.57 8.71 -15.11
C LYS A 65 -1.77 10.02 -15.09
N LEU A 66 -0.98 10.27 -14.04
CA LEU A 66 -0.20 11.49 -13.87
C LEU A 66 0.86 11.69 -14.96
N TYR A 67 1.54 10.61 -15.36
CA TYR A 67 2.65 10.69 -16.29
C TYR A 67 2.26 10.43 -17.74
N GLY A 68 1.09 9.82 -18.00
CA GLY A 68 0.54 9.65 -19.34
C GLY A 68 1.53 9.01 -20.32
N GLU A 69 1.96 9.76 -21.34
CA GLU A 69 2.93 9.31 -22.35
C GLU A 69 4.35 9.11 -21.80
N GLN A 70 4.65 9.59 -20.60
CA GLN A 70 5.95 9.46 -19.93
C GLN A 70 6.04 8.20 -19.04
N VAL A 71 5.01 7.37 -19.02
CA VAL A 71 5.03 6.10 -18.29
C VAL A 71 6.16 5.20 -18.82
N PRO A 72 7.02 4.63 -17.95
CA PRO A 72 8.10 3.76 -18.37
C PRO A 72 7.57 2.47 -19.02
N ASP A 73 8.22 2.06 -20.11
CA ASP A 73 7.97 0.77 -20.74
C ASP A 73 8.87 -0.31 -20.13
N LEU A 74 8.32 -1.09 -19.20
CA LEU A 74 9.05 -2.16 -18.52
C LEU A 74 9.55 -3.24 -19.50
N ASN A 75 8.89 -3.45 -20.64
CA ASN A 75 9.36 -4.42 -21.65
C ASN A 75 10.63 -3.96 -22.36
N ARG A 76 10.89 -2.65 -22.35
CA ARG A 76 12.12 -2.04 -22.87
C ARG A 76 13.20 -1.87 -21.80
N GLY A 77 12.90 -2.26 -20.55
CA GLY A 77 13.80 -2.12 -19.41
C GLY A 77 13.77 -0.74 -18.76
N ASP A 78 12.84 0.14 -19.14
CA ASP A 78 12.61 1.38 -18.40
C ASP A 78 11.98 1.06 -17.03
N MET A 79 12.17 1.93 -16.04
CA MET A 79 11.67 1.70 -14.69
C MET A 79 11.16 2.99 -14.05
N TRP A 80 10.16 2.86 -13.18
CA TRP A 80 9.83 3.88 -12.21
C TRP A 80 11.01 4.05 -11.25
N ALA A 81 11.40 5.29 -11.00
CA ALA A 81 12.41 5.64 -10.02
C ALA A 81 11.87 6.69 -9.06
N MET A 82 12.20 6.53 -7.77
CA MET A 82 11.93 7.55 -6.77
C MET A 82 13.20 8.37 -6.54
N HIS A 83 13.05 9.70 -6.54
CA HIS A 83 14.12 10.60 -6.13
C HIS A 83 13.86 11.08 -4.69
N VAL A 84 14.71 10.68 -3.75
CA VAL A 84 14.68 11.18 -2.37
C VAL A 84 15.64 12.36 -2.28
N LEU A 85 15.11 13.57 -2.07
CA LEU A 85 15.90 14.81 -2.08
C LEU A 85 16.86 14.91 -0.87
N ASP A 86 16.45 14.43 0.31
CA ASP A 86 17.31 14.36 1.51
C ASP A 86 16.98 13.09 2.30
N PRO A 87 17.79 12.02 2.18
CA PRO A 87 17.53 10.75 2.84
C PRO A 87 17.63 10.82 4.37
N ASN A 88 18.29 11.83 4.94
CA ASN A 88 18.41 11.99 6.39
C ASN A 88 17.19 12.67 7.02
N LYS A 89 16.30 13.23 6.20
CA LYS A 89 15.05 13.86 6.64
C LYS A 89 13.81 13.13 6.15
N ALA A 90 14.00 12.05 5.38
CA ALA A 90 12.90 11.28 4.87
C ALA A 90 12.22 10.54 6.02
N ASP A 91 10.91 10.72 6.16
CA ASP A 91 10.12 9.91 7.07
C ASP A 91 10.24 8.42 6.64
N PRO A 92 10.52 7.50 7.57
CA PRO A 92 10.74 6.10 7.23
C PRO A 92 9.48 5.43 6.66
N TYR A 93 8.28 5.83 7.08
CA TYR A 93 7.02 5.26 6.62
C TYR A 93 6.64 5.80 5.25
N GLU A 94 6.89 7.09 4.99
CA GLU A 94 6.75 7.66 3.64
C GLU A 94 7.71 6.98 2.66
N THR A 95 8.95 6.77 3.10
CA THR A 95 9.98 6.06 2.33
C THR A 95 9.57 4.62 2.05
N PHE A 96 9.02 3.92 3.05
CA PHE A 96 8.46 2.58 2.87
C PHE A 96 7.34 2.59 1.81
N ALA A 97 6.34 3.46 1.98
CA ALA A 97 5.18 3.53 1.11
C ALA A 97 5.57 3.78 -0.35
N ALA A 98 6.41 4.78 -0.59
CA ALA A 98 6.87 5.12 -1.92
C ALA A 98 7.72 4.01 -2.56
N ARG A 99 8.64 3.39 -1.80
CA ARG A 99 9.41 2.23 -2.28
C ARG A 99 8.53 1.04 -2.60
N PHE A 100 7.50 0.78 -1.80
CA PHE A 100 6.58 -0.32 -2.03
C PHE A 100 5.78 -0.09 -3.32
N ILE A 101 5.23 1.10 -3.52
CA ILE A 101 4.50 1.46 -4.75
C ILE A 101 5.40 1.36 -5.97
N VAL A 102 6.63 1.88 -5.92
CA VAL A 102 7.58 1.82 -7.03
C VAL A 102 8.00 0.39 -7.35
N ALA A 103 8.34 -0.41 -6.33
CA ALA A 103 8.67 -1.82 -6.52
C ALA A 103 7.48 -2.57 -7.16
N TYR A 104 6.26 -2.35 -6.65
CA TYR A 104 5.06 -2.94 -7.20
C TYR A 104 4.81 -2.49 -8.66
N ALA A 105 5.00 -1.21 -8.95
CA ALA A 105 4.82 -0.63 -10.29
C ALA A 105 5.84 -1.14 -11.31
N ASN A 106 7.04 -1.53 -10.85
CA ASN A 106 8.09 -2.19 -11.64
C ASN A 106 7.94 -3.72 -11.70
N ASP A 107 6.84 -4.28 -11.20
CA ASP A 107 6.60 -5.73 -11.06
C ASP A 107 7.65 -6.50 -10.22
N ASP A 108 8.35 -5.80 -9.34
CA ASP A 108 9.35 -6.37 -8.43
C ASP A 108 8.69 -6.93 -7.16
N LYS A 109 8.00 -8.07 -7.33
CA LYS A 109 7.34 -8.78 -6.21
C LYS A 109 8.30 -9.24 -5.11
N PRO A 110 9.53 -9.71 -5.41
CA PRO A 110 10.52 -10.00 -4.37
C PRO A 110 10.81 -8.80 -3.48
N GLN A 111 10.97 -7.60 -4.06
CA GLN A 111 11.21 -6.39 -3.31
C GLN A 111 10.00 -5.94 -2.48
N THR A 112 8.77 -6.04 -3.02
CA THR A 112 7.56 -5.71 -2.21
C THR A 112 7.44 -6.64 -1.00
N LEU A 113 7.72 -7.93 -1.17
CA LEU A 113 7.70 -8.89 -0.07
C LEU A 113 8.83 -8.63 0.94
N ALA A 114 10.03 -8.27 0.48
CA ALA A 114 11.15 -7.92 1.35
C ALA A 114 10.85 -6.69 2.20
N LEU A 115 10.28 -5.63 1.61
CA LEU A 115 9.84 -4.43 2.32
C LEU A 115 8.77 -4.76 3.38
N PHE A 116 7.76 -5.56 3.01
CA PHE A 116 6.72 -5.99 3.93
C PHE A 116 7.26 -6.78 5.12
N ASN A 117 8.15 -7.74 4.87
CA ASN A 117 8.76 -8.53 5.94
C ASN A 117 9.66 -7.65 6.84
N ALA A 118 10.34 -6.66 6.26
CA ALA A 118 11.14 -5.71 7.03
C ALA A 118 10.28 -4.86 7.97
N SER A 119 9.08 -4.43 7.55
CA SER A 119 8.17 -3.69 8.44
C SER A 119 7.63 -4.56 9.58
N ILE A 120 7.33 -5.85 9.32
CA ILE A 120 6.98 -6.81 10.39
C ILE A 120 8.14 -6.96 11.39
N ALA A 121 9.38 -7.09 10.89
CA ALA A 121 10.55 -7.29 11.72
C ALA A 121 10.92 -6.05 12.56
N ALA A 122 10.56 -4.84 12.09
CA ALA A 122 10.77 -3.60 12.83
C ALA A 122 9.91 -3.53 14.11
N GLY A 123 8.69 -4.06 14.05
CA GLY A 123 7.79 -4.16 15.20
C GLY A 123 6.34 -3.91 14.82
N PRO A 124 5.38 -4.21 15.72
CA PRO A 124 3.96 -4.04 15.43
C PRO A 124 3.57 -2.59 15.13
N ASP A 125 4.12 -1.62 15.87
CA ASP A 125 3.82 -0.20 15.68
C ASP A 125 4.36 0.31 14.33
N ASP A 126 5.62 0.00 14.02
CA ASP A 126 6.25 0.34 12.74
C ASP A 126 5.53 -0.30 11.55
N HIS A 127 5.06 -1.55 11.72
CA HIS A 127 4.28 -2.25 10.71
C HIS A 127 2.96 -1.53 10.44
N VAL A 128 2.20 -1.17 11.49
CA VAL A 128 0.93 -0.44 11.36
C VAL A 128 1.14 0.93 10.72
N CYS A 129 2.16 1.68 11.16
CA CYS A 129 2.50 2.98 10.56
C CYS A 129 2.86 2.84 9.08
N SER A 130 3.66 1.83 8.72
CA SER A 130 4.05 1.55 7.33
C SER A 130 2.86 1.22 6.42
N VAL A 131 1.96 0.33 6.86
CA VAL A 131 0.76 -0.06 6.10
C VAL A 131 -0.23 1.11 5.97
N SER A 132 -0.41 1.88 7.04
CA SER A 132 -1.28 3.06 7.03
C SER A 132 -0.74 4.13 6.08
N GLN A 133 0.57 4.39 6.14
CA GLN A 133 1.21 5.36 5.26
C GLN A 133 1.18 4.93 3.79
N LEU A 134 1.24 3.62 3.50
CA LEU A 134 1.05 3.09 2.15
C LEU A 134 -0.36 3.42 1.60
N LEU A 135 -1.40 3.20 2.40
CA LEU A 135 -2.78 3.57 2.03
C LEU A 135 -2.91 5.09 1.80
N ILE A 136 -2.38 5.90 2.70
CA ILE A 136 -2.41 7.36 2.60
C ILE A 136 -1.72 7.84 1.32
N THR A 137 -0.53 7.32 1.04
CA THR A 137 0.26 7.69 -0.14
C THR A 137 -0.46 7.32 -1.44
N ALA A 138 -1.08 6.14 -1.50
CA ALA A 138 -1.88 5.71 -2.65
C ALA A 138 -3.11 6.62 -2.88
N ALA A 139 -3.79 7.02 -1.80
CA ALA A 139 -4.93 7.93 -1.87
C ALA A 139 -4.50 9.34 -2.31
N GLN A 140 -3.40 9.87 -1.76
CA GLN A 140 -2.84 11.17 -2.14
C GLN A 140 -2.45 11.21 -3.63
N LEU A 141 -1.76 10.18 -4.13
CA LEU A 141 -1.45 10.07 -5.56
C LEU A 141 -2.72 10.11 -6.41
N THR A 142 -3.78 9.41 -5.98
CA THR A 142 -5.05 9.38 -6.69
C THR A 142 -5.75 10.74 -6.70
N HIS A 143 -5.70 11.47 -5.59
CA HIS A 143 -6.19 12.85 -5.54
C HIS A 143 -5.42 13.76 -6.49
N THR A 144 -4.09 13.75 -6.44
CA THR A 144 -3.25 14.53 -7.36
C THR A 144 -3.54 14.16 -8.82
N ALA A 145 -3.70 12.87 -9.13
CA ALA A 145 -4.04 12.40 -10.47
C ALA A 145 -5.44 12.82 -10.91
N SER A 146 -6.36 13.11 -10.00
CA SER A 146 -7.72 13.56 -10.32
C SER A 146 -7.79 15.05 -10.67
N GLU A 147 -6.78 15.82 -10.24
CA GLU A 147 -6.64 17.25 -10.50
C GLU A 147 -5.78 17.56 -11.73
N ALA A 148 -4.98 16.59 -12.19
CA ALA A 148 -4.16 16.65 -13.40
C ALA A 148 -4.97 16.36 -14.68
#